data_AF-A0A962TNZ9-F1
#
_entry.id   AF-A0A962TNZ9-F1
#
_cell.length_a   1.000
_cell.length_b   1.000
_cell.length_c   1.000
_cell.angle_alpha   90.00
_cell.angle_beta   90.00
_cell.angle_gamma   90.00
#
_symmetry.space_group_name_H-M   'P 1'
#
loop_
_entity.id
_entity.type
_entity.pdbx_description
1 polymer ?
#
loop_
_entity_poly.entity_id
_entity_poly.type
_entity_poly.pdbx_seq_one_letter_code
_entity_poly.pdbx_strand_id
1 'polypeptide(L)'
;MPYERYRLDLEREGFQHDPAQERAILHLQKIYDQLMAQPAPAPAKKTSGLLSRLTGRDKPAAASGPAVRGLYLWGGVGRGKTYLVDTFVDALPLERKQRIHFHSFMRAVHAELKQLKQQQEPLRLVARRFAEKAQVICLDEFFVSDITDAMLLYGLLKELFALGVTLITTSNI
;
A
#
# COMPACT_ATOMS: atom_id res chain seq x y z
N MET A 1 -5.67 -9.11 -16.27
CA MET A 1 -6.16 -8.54 -14.98
C MET A 1 -6.05 -9.56 -13.85
N PRO A 2 -6.04 -9.17 -12.55
CA PRO A 2 -5.92 -10.12 -11.44
C PRO A 2 -6.90 -11.31 -11.51
N TYR A 3 -8.18 -11.04 -11.79
CA TYR A 3 -9.19 -12.11 -11.86
C TYR A 3 -8.98 -13.02 -13.08
N GLU A 4 -8.60 -12.47 -14.23
CA GLU A 4 -8.31 -13.27 -15.43
C GLU A 4 -7.13 -14.20 -15.20
N ARG A 5 -6.06 -13.72 -14.53
CA ARG A 5 -4.91 -14.56 -14.19
C ARG A 5 -5.29 -15.68 -13.23
N TYR A 6 -6.12 -15.38 -12.22
CA TYR A 6 -6.67 -16.41 -11.34
C TYR A 6 -7.49 -17.46 -12.11
N ARG A 7 -8.33 -17.03 -13.06
CA ARG A 7 -9.12 -17.94 -13.90
C ARG A 7 -8.25 -18.86 -14.76
N LEU A 8 -7.18 -18.33 -15.36
CA LEU A 8 -6.22 -19.15 -16.11
C LEU A 8 -5.49 -20.15 -15.20
N ASP A 9 -5.17 -19.72 -13.97
CA ASP A 9 -4.49 -20.57 -13.00
C ASP A 9 -5.37 -21.73 -12.50
N LEU A 10 -6.71 -21.59 -12.52
CA LEU A 10 -7.67 -22.69 -12.26
C LEU A 10 -7.58 -23.83 -13.30
N GLU A 11 -7.06 -23.56 -14.50
CA GLU A 11 -6.90 -24.56 -15.56
C GLU A 11 -5.60 -25.37 -15.40
N ARG A 12 -4.71 -24.96 -14.49
CA ARG A 12 -3.45 -25.67 -14.22
C ARG A 12 -3.70 -26.95 -13.43
N GLU A 13 -2.94 -27.99 -13.75
CA GLU A 13 -2.97 -29.24 -12.99
C GLU A 13 -2.64 -28.99 -11.50
N GLY A 14 -3.45 -29.57 -10.62
CA GLY A 14 -3.28 -29.45 -9.16
C GLY A 14 -3.83 -28.17 -8.54
N PHE A 15 -4.33 -27.20 -9.33
CA PHE A 15 -5.00 -26.03 -8.79
C PHE A 15 -6.46 -26.37 -8.45
N GLN A 16 -6.87 -26.16 -7.20
CA GLN A 16 -8.23 -26.41 -6.75
C GLN A 16 -8.98 -25.09 -6.54
N HIS A 17 -10.21 -25.02 -7.04
CA HIS A 17 -11.08 -23.89 -6.79
C HIS A 17 -11.43 -23.79 -5.30
N ASP A 18 -11.25 -22.60 -4.73
CA ASP A 18 -11.66 -22.26 -3.37
C ASP A 18 -12.57 -21.01 -3.44
N PRO A 19 -13.85 -21.11 -3.06
CA PRO A 19 -14.78 -19.97 -3.06
C PRO A 19 -14.32 -18.77 -2.23
N ALA A 20 -13.51 -18.97 -1.19
CA ALA A 20 -12.94 -17.88 -0.41
C ALA A 20 -11.81 -17.17 -1.17
N GLN A 21 -10.99 -17.91 -1.90
CA GLN A 21 -9.98 -17.33 -2.78
C GLN A 21 -10.62 -16.54 -3.92
N GLU A 22 -11.67 -17.08 -4.53
CA GLU A 22 -12.39 -16.39 -5.60
C GLU A 22 -12.98 -15.04 -5.10
N ARG A 23 -13.62 -15.04 -3.93
CA ARG A 23 -14.10 -13.80 -3.30
C ARG A 23 -12.98 -12.79 -3.06
N ALA A 24 -11.84 -13.26 -2.55
CA ALA A 24 -10.68 -12.41 -2.30
C ALA A 24 -10.10 -11.80 -3.58
N ILE A 25 -9.95 -12.59 -4.66
CA ILE A 25 -9.43 -12.07 -5.93
C ILE A 25 -10.40 -11.09 -6.60
N LEU A 26 -11.72 -11.26 -6.43
CA LEU A 26 -12.71 -10.30 -6.93
C LEU A 26 -12.59 -8.95 -6.19
N HIS A 27 -12.30 -8.95 -4.88
CA HIS A 27 -11.97 -7.72 -4.16
C HIS A 27 -10.68 -7.07 -4.65
N LEU A 28 -9.64 -7.87 -4.90
CA LEU A 28 -8.37 -7.39 -5.48
C LEU A 28 -8.57 -6.83 -6.89
N GLN A 29 -9.44 -7.44 -7.70
CA GLN A 29 -9.82 -6.93 -9.03
C GLN A 29 -10.51 -5.56 -8.91
N LYS A 30 -11.45 -5.40 -7.98
CA LYS A 30 -12.10 -4.10 -7.74
C LYS A 30 -11.08 -3.03 -7.35
N ILE A 31 -10.11 -3.35 -6.51
CA ILE A 31 -9.04 -2.42 -6.11
C ILE A 31 -8.17 -2.08 -7.32
N TYR A 32 -7.81 -3.08 -8.14
CA TYR A 32 -7.08 -2.87 -9.38
C TYR A 32 -7.80 -1.88 -10.29
N ASP A 33 -9.10 -2.09 -10.54
CA ASP A 33 -9.89 -1.23 -11.41
C ASP A 33 -9.94 0.21 -10.89
N GLN A 34 -10.11 0.37 -9.57
CA GLN A 34 -10.12 1.69 -8.95
C GLN A 34 -8.75 2.39 -9.03
N LEU A 35 -7.64 1.66 -8.89
CA LEU A 35 -6.30 2.21 -9.06
C LEU A 35 -6.03 2.63 -10.51
N MET A 36 -6.48 1.85 -11.49
CA MET A 36 -6.33 2.16 -12.92
C MET A 36 -7.23 3.31 -13.37
N ALA A 37 -8.36 3.52 -12.71
CA ALA A 37 -9.26 4.64 -12.98
C ALA A 37 -8.78 5.97 -12.36
N GLN A 38 -7.73 5.96 -11.51
CA GLN A 38 -7.19 7.21 -10.97
C GLN A 38 -6.51 8.01 -12.08
N PRO A 39 -6.76 9.32 -12.19
CA PRO A 39 -6.03 10.16 -13.11
C PRO A 39 -4.54 10.09 -12.77
N ALA A 40 -3.70 9.93 -13.79
CA ALA A 40 -2.25 9.93 -13.61
C ALA A 40 -1.84 11.17 -12.79
N PRO A 41 -0.95 11.03 -11.81
CA PRO A 41 -0.51 12.17 -11.00
C PRO A 41 0.00 13.25 -11.94
N ALA A 42 -0.62 14.43 -11.89
CA ALA A 42 -0.24 15.54 -12.75
C ALA A 42 1.26 15.79 -12.57
N PRO A 43 2.04 15.94 -13.66
CA PRO A 43 3.46 16.23 -13.55
C PRO A 43 3.64 17.48 -12.68
N ALA A 44 4.52 17.39 -11.69
CA ALA A 44 4.85 18.53 -10.84
C ALA A 44 5.28 19.68 -11.75
N LYS A 45 4.42 20.70 -11.90
CA LYS A 45 4.76 21.89 -12.66
C LYS A 45 5.99 22.49 -11.98
N LYS A 46 7.13 22.51 -12.70
CA LYS A 46 8.30 23.31 -12.33
C LYS A 46 7.86 24.78 -12.39
N THR A 47 7.29 25.29 -11.31
CA THR A 47 7.02 26.72 -11.18
C THR A 47 8.38 27.40 -11.12
N SER A 48 8.69 28.15 -12.18
CA SER A 48 9.94 28.89 -12.30
C SER A 48 10.15 29.76 -11.07
N GLY A 49 11.37 29.69 -10.53
CA GLY A 49 11.79 30.49 -9.39
C GLY A 49 11.44 31.97 -9.55
N LEU A 50 11.11 32.59 -8.41
CA LEU A 50 11.01 34.02 -8.07
C LEU A 50 9.66 34.43 -7.44
N LEU A 51 8.55 33.71 -7.65
CA LEU A 51 7.24 34.10 -7.07
C LEU A 51 6.74 33.25 -5.88
N SER A 52 7.38 32.12 -5.55
CA SER A 52 6.90 31.26 -4.44
C SER A 52 7.30 31.72 -3.04
N ARG A 53 8.10 32.80 -2.91
CA ARG A 53 8.61 33.27 -1.62
C ARG A 53 7.61 34.06 -0.76
N LEU A 54 6.41 34.35 -1.28
CA LEU A 54 5.40 35.16 -0.55
C LEU A 54 4.11 34.41 -0.19
N THR A 55 3.96 33.13 -0.55
CA THR A 55 2.80 32.34 -0.14
C THR A 55 3.26 31.08 0.56
N GLY A 56 3.52 31.20 1.86
CA GLY A 56 3.81 30.07 2.74
C GLY A 56 2.62 29.12 2.82
N ARG A 57 2.61 28.12 1.94
CA ARG A 57 1.91 26.84 2.09
C ARG A 57 2.22 25.97 0.89
N ASP A 58 3.33 25.24 0.97
CA ASP A 58 3.53 24.03 0.18
C ASP A 58 2.52 22.98 0.67
N LYS A 59 1.28 23.10 0.19
CA LYS A 59 0.32 22.00 0.24
C LYS A 59 0.85 20.97 -0.76
N PRO A 60 1.26 19.77 -0.34
CA PRO A 60 1.54 18.71 -1.30
C PRO A 60 0.30 18.56 -2.18
N ALA A 61 0.51 18.45 -3.49
CA ALA A 61 -0.55 18.23 -4.45
C ALA A 61 -1.34 16.99 -3.99
N ALA A 62 -2.51 17.21 -3.39
CA ALA A 62 -3.38 16.15 -2.96
C ALA A 62 -3.69 15.33 -4.21
N ALA A 63 -3.49 14.01 -4.15
CA ALA A 63 -3.92 13.11 -5.20
C ALA A 63 -5.38 13.42 -5.51
N SER A 64 -5.67 13.85 -6.74
CA SER A 64 -6.93 14.50 -7.12
C SER A 64 -8.12 13.53 -7.21
N GLY A 65 -8.04 12.37 -6.58
CA GLY A 65 -9.06 11.31 -6.62
C GLY A 65 -9.36 10.75 -5.23
N PRO A 66 -10.52 10.12 -5.05
CA PRO A 66 -10.85 9.45 -3.78
C PRO A 66 -9.82 8.36 -3.46
N ALA A 67 -9.36 8.32 -2.21
CA ALA A 67 -8.42 7.30 -1.76
C ALA A 67 -8.99 5.89 -1.99
N VAL A 68 -8.20 5.01 -2.60
CA VAL A 68 -8.61 3.62 -2.83
C VAL A 68 -8.43 2.84 -1.54
N ARG A 69 -9.53 2.24 -1.08
CA ARG A 69 -9.50 1.43 0.13
C ARG A 69 -8.77 0.12 -0.14
N GLY A 70 -7.92 -0.22 0.81
CA GLY A 70 -7.13 -1.44 0.81
C GLY A 70 -7.91 -2.72 1.09
N LEU A 71 -7.18 -3.82 1.28
CA LEU A 71 -7.73 -5.13 1.63
C LEU A 71 -6.88 -5.79 2.72
N TYR A 72 -7.53 -6.34 3.74
CA TYR A 72 -6.89 -7.14 4.78
C TYR A 72 -7.34 -8.59 4.65
N LEU A 73 -6.46 -9.45 4.14
CA LEU A 73 -6.68 -10.88 3.96
C LEU A 73 -6.20 -11.63 5.19
N TRP A 74 -7.09 -12.40 5.81
CA TRP A 74 -6.76 -13.20 6.98
C TRP A 74 -7.31 -14.62 6.84
N GLY A 75 -6.76 -15.55 7.61
CA GLY A 75 -7.15 -16.95 7.62
C GLY A 75 -5.95 -17.88 7.76
N GLY A 76 -6.22 -19.19 7.90
CA GLY A 76 -5.20 -20.19 8.20
C GLY A 76 -4.07 -20.33 7.16
N VAL A 77 -3.03 -21.05 7.57
CA VAL A 77 -1.87 -21.40 6.73
C VAL A 77 -2.33 -22.23 5.51
N GLY A 78 -1.68 -22.05 4.37
CA GLY A 78 -1.95 -22.83 3.15
C GLY A 78 -3.21 -22.41 2.37
N ARG A 79 -3.91 -21.34 2.78
CA ARG A 79 -5.12 -20.85 2.09
C ARG A 79 -4.88 -20.00 0.84
N GLY A 80 -3.64 -19.85 0.39
CA GLY A 80 -3.30 -19.13 -0.84
C GLY A 80 -3.32 -17.60 -0.77
N LYS A 81 -3.30 -16.99 0.43
CA LYS A 81 -3.27 -15.52 0.61
C LYS A 81 -2.08 -14.88 -0.12
N THR A 82 -0.89 -15.45 0.05
CA THR A 82 0.35 -15.00 -0.60
C THR A 82 0.20 -15.03 -2.12
N TYR A 83 -0.28 -16.15 -2.66
CA TYR A 83 -0.58 -16.30 -4.09
C TYR A 83 -1.56 -15.25 -4.63
N LEU A 84 -2.64 -14.95 -3.89
CA LEU A 84 -3.60 -13.92 -4.29
C LEU A 84 -2.97 -12.53 -4.35
N VAL A 85 -2.13 -12.19 -3.37
CA VAL A 85 -1.40 -10.91 -3.37
C VAL A 85 -0.38 -10.86 -4.50
N ASP A 86 0.34 -11.96 -4.77
CA ASP A 86 1.29 -12.06 -5.88
C ASP A 86 0.59 -11.85 -7.23
N THR A 87 -0.54 -12.51 -7.42
CA THR A 87 -1.37 -12.38 -8.62
C THR A 87 -1.81 -10.93 -8.83
N PHE A 88 -2.19 -10.22 -7.76
CA PHE A 88 -2.55 -8.81 -7.82
C PHE A 88 -1.34 -7.90 -8.13
N VAL A 89 -0.22 -8.08 -7.41
CA VAL A 89 0.99 -7.25 -7.57
C VAL A 89 1.57 -7.39 -8.97
N ASP A 90 1.66 -8.61 -9.48
CA ASP A 90 2.18 -8.89 -10.82
C ASP A 90 1.31 -8.28 -11.91
N ALA A 91 -0.02 -8.30 -11.72
CA ALA A 91 -0.96 -7.76 -12.70
C ALA A 91 -0.97 -6.23 -12.69
N LEU A 92 -0.58 -5.58 -11.59
CA LEU A 92 -0.68 -4.13 -11.37
C LEU A 92 0.39 -3.35 -12.15
N PRO A 93 0.04 -2.59 -13.22
CA PRO A 93 1.00 -1.88 -14.05
C PRO A 93 1.42 -0.53 -13.43
N LEU A 94 1.66 -0.51 -12.12
CA LEU A 94 2.20 0.65 -11.40
C LEU A 94 3.69 0.44 -11.12
N GLU A 95 4.50 1.46 -11.36
CA GLU A 95 5.91 1.46 -10.96
C GLU A 95 6.07 1.62 -9.45
N ARG A 96 5.27 2.51 -8.84
CA ARG A 96 5.27 2.80 -7.40
C ARG A 96 4.42 1.81 -6.62
N LYS A 97 4.84 0.54 -6.60
CA LYS A 97 4.28 -0.51 -5.75
C LYS A 97 5.38 -1.19 -4.94
N GLN A 98 5.11 -1.50 -3.68
CA GLN A 98 6.07 -2.18 -2.81
C GLN A 98 5.41 -3.37 -2.14
N ARG A 99 6.11 -4.51 -2.13
CA ARG A 99 5.76 -5.66 -1.30
C ARG A 99 6.85 -5.89 -0.28
N ILE A 100 6.48 -6.08 0.99
CA ILE A 100 7.42 -6.22 2.10
C ILE A 100 6.79 -7.00 3.25
N HIS A 101 7.58 -7.84 3.93
CA HIS A 101 7.15 -8.50 5.17
C HIS A 101 6.98 -7.47 6.28
N PHE A 102 5.97 -7.65 7.14
CA PHE A 102 5.64 -6.72 8.22
C PHE A 102 6.83 -6.34 9.11
N HIS A 103 7.62 -7.32 9.56
CA HIS A 103 8.79 -7.06 10.41
C HIS A 103 9.85 -6.19 9.71
N SER A 104 10.08 -6.43 8.42
CA SER A 104 11.01 -5.63 7.61
C SER A 104 10.49 -4.20 7.41
N PHE A 105 9.17 -4.04 7.25
CA PHE A 105 8.53 -2.74 7.20
C PHE A 105 8.72 -1.96 8.50
N MET A 106 8.43 -2.57 9.66
CA MET A 106 8.63 -1.91 10.97
C MET A 106 10.09 -1.54 11.21
N ARG A 107 11.05 -2.39 10.83
CA ARG A 107 12.48 -2.06 10.89
C ARG A 107 12.83 -0.82 10.05
N ALA A 108 12.29 -0.71 8.84
CA ALA A 108 12.48 0.47 7.99
C ALA A 108 11.87 1.74 8.60
N VAL A 109 10.66 1.63 9.17
CA VAL A 109 9.99 2.73 9.87
C VAL A 109 10.83 3.22 11.06
N HIS A 110 11.28 2.31 11.92
CA HIS A 110 12.12 2.64 13.06
C HIS A 110 13.47 3.27 12.66
N ALA A 111 14.08 2.78 11.57
CA ALA A 111 15.31 3.34 11.03
C ALA A 111 15.12 4.79 10.55
N GLU A 112 14.04 5.08 9.82
CA GLU A 112 13.69 6.42 9.37
C GLU A 112 13.40 7.37 10.56
N LEU A 113 12.66 6.91 11.56
CA LEU A 113 12.38 7.70 12.77
C LEU A 113 13.64 8.04 13.55
N LYS A 114 14.61 7.12 13.62
CA LYS A 114 15.90 7.37 14.30
C LYS A 114 16.68 8.52 13.65
N GLN A 115 16.53 8.74 12.34
CA GLN A 115 17.16 9.84 11.62
C GLN A 115 16.42 11.18 11.82
N LEU A 116 15.16 11.15 12.26
CA LEU A 116 14.26 12.30 12.35
C LEU A 116 13.99 12.74 13.80
N LYS A 117 14.80 12.29 14.77
CA LYS A 117 14.57 12.54 16.22
C LYS A 117 14.35 14.00 16.62
N GLN A 118 14.88 14.95 15.87
CA GLN A 118 14.78 16.39 16.15
C GLN A 118 13.73 17.11 15.29
N GLN A 119 13.04 16.38 14.41
CA GLN A 119 12.04 16.98 13.52
C GLN A 119 10.68 17.07 14.22
N GLN A 120 9.91 18.10 13.86
CA GLN A 120 8.51 18.18 14.21
C GLN A 120 7.72 17.16 13.38
N GLU A 121 6.79 16.45 14.01
CA GLU A 121 5.94 15.42 13.38
C GLU A 121 6.73 14.36 12.57
N PRO A 122 7.71 13.64 13.17
CA PRO A 122 8.59 12.74 12.43
C PRO A 122 7.84 11.64 11.68
N LEU A 123 6.74 11.14 12.25
CA LEU A 123 5.91 10.09 11.64
C LEU A 123 5.28 10.53 10.32
N ARG A 124 4.87 11.79 10.22
CA ARG A 124 4.31 12.38 9.01
C ARG A 124 5.36 12.48 7.90
N LEU A 125 6.61 12.81 8.27
CA LEU A 125 7.73 12.82 7.34
C LEU A 125 8.06 11.40 6.86
N VAL A 126 8.05 10.41 7.75
CA VAL A 126 8.21 9.00 7.37
C VAL A 126 7.11 8.58 6.40
N ALA A 127 5.84 8.84 6.72
CA ALA A 127 4.71 8.51 5.83
C ALA A 127 4.86 9.13 4.44
N ARG A 128 5.30 10.40 4.35
CA ARG A 128 5.59 11.06 3.06
C ARG A 128 6.68 10.33 2.28
N ARG A 129 7.80 9.98 2.91
CA ARG A 129 8.90 9.24 2.27
C ARG A 129 8.46 7.88 1.74
N PHE A 130 7.59 7.18 2.48
CA PHE A 130 7.02 5.92 2.02
C PHE A 130 6.02 6.14 0.87
N ALA A 131 5.13 7.12 0.99
CA ALA A 131 4.15 7.46 -0.04
C ALA A 131 4.82 7.87 -1.35
N GLU A 132 5.92 8.63 -1.32
CA GLU A 132 6.71 9.00 -2.50
C GLU A 132 7.22 7.76 -3.25
N LYS A 133 7.64 6.72 -2.52
CA LYS A 133 8.15 5.47 -3.09
C LYS A 133 7.05 4.53 -3.55
N ALA A 134 5.91 4.49 -2.85
CA ALA A 134 4.86 3.52 -3.07
C ALA A 134 3.46 4.15 -2.97
N GLN A 135 2.70 4.04 -4.06
CA GLN A 135 1.25 4.29 -4.07
C GLN A 135 0.46 3.08 -3.54
N VAL A 136 1.01 1.88 -3.70
CA VAL A 136 0.46 0.63 -3.16
C VAL A 136 1.51 -0.07 -2.31
N ILE A 137 1.16 -0.40 -1.07
CA ILE A 137 2.01 -1.17 -0.17
C ILE A 137 1.30 -2.51 0.12
N CYS A 138 1.97 -3.61 -0.20
CA CYS A 138 1.55 -4.96 0.14
C CYS A 138 2.36 -5.45 1.34
N LEU A 139 1.74 -5.51 2.52
CA LEU A 139 2.33 -6.04 3.74
C LEU A 139 2.03 -7.53 3.87
N ASP A 140 3.06 -8.36 3.74
CA ASP A 140 2.92 -9.79 3.97
C ASP A 140 3.16 -10.13 5.45
N GLU A 141 2.49 -11.18 5.94
CA GLU A 141 2.66 -11.73 7.28
C GLU A 141 2.51 -10.70 8.40
N PHE A 142 1.43 -9.92 8.34
CA PHE A 142 1.11 -8.92 9.33
C PHE A 142 0.80 -9.55 10.69
N PHE A 143 1.64 -9.19 11.66
CA PHE A 143 1.54 -9.67 13.03
C PHE A 143 2.14 -8.63 13.97
N VAL A 144 1.31 -8.06 14.85
CA VAL A 144 1.72 -7.07 15.85
C VAL A 144 1.63 -7.70 17.23
N SER A 145 2.77 -7.83 17.92
CA SER A 145 2.85 -8.41 19.27
C SER A 145 3.05 -7.38 20.39
N ASP A 146 3.57 -6.19 20.07
CA ASP A 146 3.91 -5.15 21.05
C ASP A 146 2.98 -3.93 20.90
N ILE A 147 2.55 -3.37 22.04
CA ILE A 147 1.62 -2.24 22.07
C ILE A 147 2.25 -0.94 21.56
N THR A 148 3.57 -0.77 21.73
CA THR A 148 4.30 0.40 21.22
C THR A 148 4.33 0.38 19.70
N ASP A 149 4.63 -0.78 19.11
CA ASP A 149 4.58 -0.96 17.66
C ASP A 149 3.15 -0.79 17.12
N ALA A 150 2.12 -1.23 17.86
CA ALA A 150 0.72 -1.01 17.49
C ALA A 150 0.36 0.48 17.45
N MET A 151 0.73 1.24 18.49
CA MET A 151 0.48 2.69 18.56
C MET A 151 1.21 3.45 17.45
N LEU A 152 2.47 3.08 17.18
CA LEU A 152 3.27 3.67 16.13
C LEU A 152 2.64 3.40 14.75
N LEU A 153 2.27 2.15 14.49
CA LEU A 153 1.69 1.72 13.24
C LEU A 153 0.35 2.39 12.98
N TYR A 154 -0.51 2.53 14.01
CA TYR A 154 -1.78 3.25 13.89
C TYR A 154 -1.57 4.69 13.37
N GLY A 155 -0.62 5.42 13.98
CA GLY A 155 -0.29 6.77 13.54
C GLY A 155 0.26 6.81 12.12
N LEU A 156 1.14 5.87 11.76
CA LEU A 156 1.74 5.80 10.44
C LEU A 156 0.71 5.51 9.35
N LEU A 157 -0.14 4.51 9.58
CA LEU A 157 -1.19 4.10 8.63
C LEU A 157 -2.18 5.24 8.39
N LYS A 158 -2.55 5.99 9.44
CA LYS A 158 -3.41 7.18 9.31
C LYS A 158 -2.81 8.20 8.34
N GLU A 159 -1.52 8.50 8.48
CA GLU A 159 -0.82 9.42 7.58
C GLU A 159 -0.68 8.86 6.16
N LEU A 160 -0.37 7.57 6.01
CA LEU A 160 -0.29 6.92 4.69
C LEU A 160 -1.62 6.96 3.94
N PHE A 161 -2.74 6.69 4.63
CA PHE A 161 -4.08 6.78 4.03
C PHE A 161 -4.45 8.23 3.66
N ALA A 162 -4.08 9.20 4.48
CA ALA A 162 -4.26 10.62 4.15
C ALA A 162 -3.45 11.05 2.92
N LEU A 163 -2.34 10.38 2.64
CA LEU A 163 -1.51 10.56 1.44
C LEU A 163 -2.00 9.72 0.24
N GLY A 164 -3.09 8.97 0.37
CA GLY A 164 -3.69 8.18 -0.70
C GLY A 164 -3.01 6.82 -0.95
N VAL A 165 -2.14 6.36 -0.05
CA VAL A 165 -1.52 5.04 -0.16
C VAL A 165 -2.56 3.95 0.04
N THR A 166 -2.62 2.99 -0.89
CA THR A 166 -3.48 1.80 -0.79
C THR A 166 -2.71 0.68 -0.13
N LEU A 167 -3.28 0.07 0.92
CA LEU A 167 -2.64 -1.00 1.69
C LEU A 167 -3.30 -2.35 1.41
N ILE A 168 -2.52 -3.35 0.98
CA ILE A 168 -2.96 -4.75 0.92
C ILE A 168 -2.20 -5.51 2.00
N THR A 169 -2.89 -6.28 2.82
CA THR A 169 -2.27 -6.95 3.97
C THR A 169 -2.66 -8.42 4.00
N THR A 170 -1.74 -9.31 4.37
CA THR A 170 -2.04 -10.71 4.69
C THR A 170 -1.73 -11.00 6.17
N SER A 171 -2.49 -11.91 6.80
CA SER A 171 -2.20 -12.40 8.14
C SER A 171 -2.63 -13.85 8.32
N ASN A 172 -1.90 -14.60 9.15
CA ASN A 172 -2.16 -16.01 9.45
C ASN A 172 -2.95 -16.24 10.74
N ILE A 173 -3.29 -15.16 11.46
CA ILE A 173 -4.06 -15.20 12.72
C ILE A 173 -5.56 -15.38 12.41
#